data_AF-A0AAV2EM99-F1
#
_entry.id   AF-A0AAV2EM99-F1
#
_cell.length_a   1.000
_cell.length_b   1.000
_cell.length_c   1.000
_cell.angle_alpha   90.00
_cell.angle_beta   90.00
_cell.angle_gamma   90.00
#
_symmetry.space_group_name_H-M   'P 1'
#
loop_
_entity.id
_entity.type
_entity.pdbx_description
1 polymer ?
#
loop_
_entity_poly.entity_id
_entity_poly.type
_entity_poly.pdbx_seq_one_letter_code
_entity_poly.pdbx_strand_id
1 'polypeptide(L)'
;MPIVTGFEGEFYKGQIFHSKQAAQVAIKHHALQHNFQYGVVESSPSIWKVRCLKHKDDNCPWMVRFGCRDVVSEWTVRKAKFVHSCSSMTQPTDHVILMSTLYLSP
;
A
#
# COMPACT_ATOMS: atom_id res chain seq x y z
N MET A 1 1.17 -25.57 -7.68
CA MET A 1 1.70 -24.54 -8.61
C MET A 1 0.95 -23.25 -8.33
N PRO A 2 1.58 -22.10 -8.03
CA PRO A 2 0.86 -20.85 -8.03
C PRO A 2 0.97 -20.19 -9.41
N ILE A 3 -0.18 -19.84 -9.98
CA ILE A 3 -0.28 -19.01 -11.17
C ILE A 3 0.12 -17.59 -10.75
N VAL A 4 1.36 -17.22 -11.03
CA VAL A 4 1.86 -15.86 -10.88
C VAL A 4 1.47 -15.10 -12.14
N THR A 5 0.25 -14.57 -12.19
CA THR A 5 -0.17 -13.64 -13.25
C THR A 5 -0.31 -12.23 -12.70
N GLY A 6 0.77 -11.47 -12.82
CA GLY A 6 0.84 -10.04 -12.55
C GLY A 6 2.28 -9.64 -12.29
N PHE A 7 2.82 -8.71 -13.07
CA PHE A 7 4.10 -8.06 -12.81
C PHE A 7 4.16 -7.66 -11.33
N GLU A 8 5.24 -8.05 -10.66
CA GLU A 8 5.44 -7.82 -9.23
C GLU A 8 5.27 -6.32 -8.93
N GLY A 9 4.28 -5.99 -8.09
CA GLY A 9 4.24 -4.69 -7.40
C GLY A 9 3.12 -3.74 -7.79
N GLU A 10 2.48 -3.86 -8.96
CA GLU A 10 1.45 -2.89 -9.38
C GLU A 10 0.02 -3.44 -9.37
N PHE A 11 -0.82 -2.79 -8.57
CA PHE A 11 -2.26 -3.00 -8.62
C PHE A 11 -2.84 -2.40 -9.90
N TYR A 12 -3.87 -3.05 -10.47
CA TYR A 12 -4.62 -2.50 -11.60
C TYR A 12 -6.12 -2.69 -11.42
N LYS A 13 -6.92 -1.85 -12.09
CA LYS A 13 -8.39 -1.96 -12.07
C LYS A 13 -8.80 -3.26 -12.73
N GLY A 14 -9.66 -4.04 -12.07
CA GLY A 14 -10.11 -5.35 -12.56
C GLY A 14 -9.31 -6.53 -12.03
N GLN A 15 -8.19 -6.30 -11.32
CA GLN A 15 -7.44 -7.38 -10.67
C GLN A 15 -8.32 -8.13 -9.65
N ILE A 16 -8.27 -9.46 -9.69
CA ILE A 16 -9.10 -10.37 -8.88
C ILE A 16 -8.23 -11.05 -7.82
N PHE A 17 -8.77 -11.17 -6.61
CA PHE A 17 -8.21 -11.90 -5.49
C PHE A 17 -9.21 -12.96 -5.03
N HIS A 18 -8.72 -14.16 -4.71
CA HIS A 18 -9.57 -15.26 -4.26
C HIS A 18 -10.20 -15.03 -2.87
N SER A 19 -9.74 -14.03 -2.11
CA SER A 19 -10.30 -13.69 -0.81
C SER A 19 -9.98 -12.25 -0.40
N LYS A 20 -10.70 -11.74 0.60
CA LYS A 20 -10.42 -10.44 1.23
C LYS A 20 -9.01 -10.40 1.81
N GLN A 21 -8.58 -11.50 2.41
CA GLN A 21 -7.27 -11.66 3.05
C GLN A 21 -6.15 -11.57 2.00
N ALA A 22 -6.33 -12.20 0.83
CA ALA A 22 -5.35 -12.10 -0.26
C ALA A 22 -5.21 -10.65 -0.75
N ALA A 23 -6.32 -9.93 -0.91
CA ALA A 23 -6.30 -8.50 -1.26
C ALA A 23 -5.61 -7.65 -0.17
N GLN A 24 -5.83 -7.97 1.11
CA GLN A 24 -5.17 -7.30 2.24
C GLN A 24 -3.67 -7.52 2.27
N VAL A 25 -3.20 -8.76 2.05
CA VAL A 25 -1.76 -9.07 1.98
C VAL A 25 -1.11 -8.33 0.82
N ALA A 26 -1.76 -8.29 -0.34
CA ALA A 26 -1.23 -7.57 -1.50
C ALA A 26 -1.07 -6.06 -1.22
N ILE A 27 -2.05 -5.43 -0.56
CA ILE A 27 -1.97 -3.99 -0.25
C ILE A 27 -0.87 -3.72 0.78
N LYS A 28 -0.73 -4.59 1.79
CA LYS A 28 0.37 -4.50 2.76
C LYS A 28 1.71 -4.59 2.06
N HIS A 29 1.88 -5.55 1.15
CA HIS A 29 3.11 -5.71 0.39
C HIS A 29 3.41 -4.47 -0.45
N HIS A 30 2.44 -3.96 -1.21
CA HIS A 30 2.61 -2.74 -2.01
C HIS A 30 2.93 -1.52 -1.16
N ALA A 31 2.29 -1.36 0.01
CA ALA A 31 2.58 -0.29 0.95
C ALA A 31 4.04 -0.33 1.47
N LEU A 32 4.56 -1.53 1.72
CA LEU A 32 5.96 -1.75 2.10
C LEU A 32 6.92 -1.44 0.93
N GLN A 33 6.63 -1.95 -0.27
CA GLN A 33 7.48 -1.72 -1.45
C GLN A 33 7.59 -0.25 -1.84
N HIS A 34 6.50 0.52 -1.69
CA HIS A 34 6.45 1.95 -2.03
C HIS A 34 6.59 2.88 -0.81
N ASN A 35 6.91 2.30 0.36
CA ASN A 35 7.22 3.01 1.59
C ASN A 35 6.18 4.08 1.99
N PHE A 36 4.91 3.68 2.06
CA PHE A 36 3.81 4.54 2.50
C PHE A 36 2.89 3.81 3.49
N GLN A 37 2.19 4.60 4.31
CA GLN A 37 1.16 4.08 5.20
C GLN A 37 -0.23 4.33 4.64
N TYR A 38 -1.16 3.41 4.92
CA TYR A 38 -2.55 3.51 4.50
C TYR A 38 -3.51 3.22 5.66
N GLY A 39 -4.70 3.81 5.58
CA GLY A 39 -5.81 3.56 6.49
C GLY A 39 -6.97 2.86 5.78
N VAL A 40 -7.73 2.07 6.54
CA VAL A 40 -8.98 1.47 6.07
C VAL A 40 -10.11 2.48 6.26
N VAL A 41 -10.80 2.84 5.18
CA VAL A 41 -11.91 3.81 5.19
C VAL A 41 -13.27 3.11 5.27
N GLU A 42 -13.37 1.93 4.66
CA GLU A 42 -14.61 1.15 4.64
C GLU A 42 -14.23 -0.34 4.62
N SER A 43 -14.88 -1.14 5.46
CA SER A 43 -14.69 -2.58 5.52
C SER A 43 -16.00 -3.26 5.87
N SER A 44 -16.74 -3.67 4.86
CA SER A 44 -17.98 -4.44 4.98
C SER A 44 -17.77 -5.84 4.36
N PRO A 45 -18.79 -6.71 4.37
CA PRO A 45 -18.73 -8.02 3.71
C PRO A 45 -18.51 -7.92 2.19
N SER A 46 -19.02 -6.86 1.55
CA SER A 46 -18.97 -6.69 0.09
C SER A 46 -18.00 -5.60 -0.38
N ILE A 47 -17.48 -4.76 0.53
CA ILE A 47 -16.64 -3.60 0.18
C ILE A 47 -15.42 -3.56 1.09
N TRP A 48 -14.27 -3.24 0.49
CA TRP A 48 -13.07 -2.89 1.25
C TRP A 48 -12.38 -1.73 0.56
N LYS A 49 -12.15 -0.64 1.29
CA LYS A 49 -11.59 0.60 0.75
C LYS A 49 -10.47 1.09 1.63
N VAL A 50 -9.34 1.39 1.01
CA VAL A 50 -8.15 1.93 1.65
C VAL A 50 -7.73 3.25 1.01
N ARG A 51 -7.10 4.12 1.80
CA ARG A 51 -6.53 5.40 1.35
C ARG A 51 -5.18 5.62 2.01
N CYS A 52 -4.34 6.45 1.40
CA CYS A 52 -3.10 6.88 2.01
C CYS A 52 -3.41 7.60 3.34
N LEU A 53 -2.57 7.41 4.35
CA LEU A 53 -2.77 8.03 5.66
C LEU A 53 -2.73 9.56 5.56
N LYS A 54 -1.84 10.10 4.72
CA LYS A 54 -1.72 11.53 4.40
C LYS A 54 -2.81 12.05 3.46
N HIS A 55 -3.91 11.32 3.29
CA HIS A 55 -5.02 11.76 2.45
C HIS A 55 -5.65 13.07 2.96
N LYS A 56 -5.70 13.28 4.27
CA LYS A 56 -6.27 14.50 4.86
C LYS A 56 -5.28 15.67 4.85
N ASP A 57 -4.01 15.37 5.14
CA ASP A 57 -2.96 16.40 5.28
C ASP A 57 -2.44 16.90 3.93
N ASP A 58 -2.16 15.99 2.99
CA ASP A 58 -1.53 16.31 1.69
C ASP A 58 -2.53 16.22 0.51
N ASN A 59 -3.84 16.08 0.82
CA ASN A 59 -4.90 15.78 -0.15
C ASN A 59 -4.53 14.60 -1.07
N CYS A 60 -3.81 13.60 -0.53
CA CYS A 60 -3.24 12.53 -1.33
C CYS A 60 -4.34 11.74 -2.07
N PRO A 61 -4.28 11.63 -3.41
CA PRO A 61 -5.35 11.00 -4.19
C PRO A 61 -5.27 9.48 -4.14
N TRP A 62 -4.20 8.89 -3.62
CA TRP A 62 -4.02 7.43 -3.61
C TRP A 62 -5.14 6.74 -2.83
N MET A 63 -5.80 5.81 -3.52
CA MET A 63 -6.86 5.00 -2.93
C MET A 63 -7.09 3.73 -3.74
N VAL A 64 -7.52 2.67 -3.05
CA VAL A 64 -7.97 1.43 -3.69
C VAL A 64 -9.31 1.02 -3.09
N ARG A 65 -10.27 0.70 -3.94
CA ARG A 65 -11.58 0.16 -3.56
C ARG A 65 -11.74 -1.22 -4.20
N PHE A 66 -11.90 -2.20 -3.34
CA PHE A 66 -12.26 -3.55 -3.68
C PHE A 66 -13.76 -3.76 -3.50
N GLY A 67 -14.32 -4.64 -4.32
CA GLY A 67 -15.68 -5.15 -4.15
C GLY A 67 -15.70 -6.66 -4.24
N CYS A 68 -16.43 -7.30 -3.35
CA CYS A 68 -16.71 -8.72 -3.38
C CYS A 68 -17.69 -9.02 -4.53
N ARG A 69 -17.54 -10.19 -5.16
CA ARG A 69 -18.53 -10.80 -6.03
C ARG A 69 -19.20 -11.91 -5.24
N ASP A 70 -20.39 -11.66 -4.71
CA ASP A 70 -21.06 -12.49 -3.71
C ASP A 70 -21.21 -13.97 -4.12
N VAL A 71 -21.36 -14.25 -5.43
CA VAL A 71 -21.55 -15.61 -5.95
C VAL A 71 -20.32 -16.51 -5.79
N VAL A 72 -19.11 -15.93 -5.83
CA VAL A 72 -17.83 -16.69 -5.86
C VAL A 72 -16.83 -16.23 -4.80
N SER A 73 -17.23 -15.30 -3.91
CA SER A 73 -16.39 -14.71 -2.86
C SER A 73 -15.09 -14.06 -3.36
N GLU A 74 -15.02 -13.72 -4.65
CA GLU A 74 -13.88 -13.08 -5.27
C GLU A 74 -13.85 -11.58 -4.99
N TRP A 75 -12.66 -11.03 -4.74
CA TRP A 75 -12.45 -9.63 -4.45
C TRP A 75 -11.79 -8.94 -5.63
N THR A 76 -12.47 -7.99 -6.26
CA THR A 76 -11.94 -7.29 -7.45
C THR A 76 -11.60 -5.84 -7.12
N VAL A 77 -10.50 -5.33 -7.66
CA VAL A 77 -10.19 -3.89 -7.65
C VAL A 77 -11.20 -3.16 -8.55
N ARG A 78 -12.21 -2.52 -7.93
CA ARG A 78 -13.29 -1.81 -8.64
C ARG A 78 -12.87 -0.41 -9.05
N LYS A 79 -12.11 0.27 -8.20
CA LYS A 79 -11.61 1.62 -8.45
C LYS A 79 -10.27 1.79 -7.76
N ALA A 80 -9.32 2.39 -8.46
CA ALA A 80 -8.05 2.71 -7.87
C ALA A 80 -7.46 4.00 -8.45
N LYS A 81 -6.71 4.70 -7.60
CA LYS A 81 -5.84 5.80 -7.94
C LYS A 81 -4.47 5.42 -7.39
N PHE A 82 -3.52 5.15 -8.28
CA PHE A 82 -2.20 4.63 -7.92
C PHE A 82 -1.15 5.74 -7.74
N VAL A 83 -1.52 6.99 -8.00
CA VAL A 83 -0.63 8.14 -7.84
C VAL A 83 -0.69 8.65 -6.40
N HIS A 84 0.49 8.85 -5.81
CA HIS A 84 0.66 9.65 -4.60
C HIS A 84 1.01 11.09 -4.98
N SER A 85 0.40 12.07 -4.32
CA SER A 85 0.89 13.46 -4.31
C SER A 85 1.70 13.79 -3.07
N CYS A 86 1.62 12.93 -2.04
CA CYS A 86 2.41 13.05 -0.83
C CYS A 86 3.80 12.47 -1.04
N SER A 87 4.83 13.08 -0.46
CA SER A 87 6.16 12.49 -0.37
C SER A 87 6.05 11.14 0.35
N SER A 88 6.63 10.09 -0.22
CA SER A 88 6.78 8.78 0.42
C SER A 88 7.31 8.98 1.84
N MET A 89 6.88 8.15 2.79
CA MET A 89 7.61 8.06 4.06
C MET A 89 8.88 7.28 3.76
N THR A 90 9.79 7.86 2.99
CA THR A 90 11.20 7.56 3.16
C THR A 90 11.44 7.91 4.61
N GLN A 91 11.47 6.90 5.49
CA GLN A 91 12.18 7.05 6.74
C GLN A 91 13.51 7.69 6.33
N PRO A 92 13.94 8.80 6.93
CA PRO A 92 15.34 9.13 6.81
C PRO A 92 16.05 7.85 7.24
N THR A 93 16.80 7.23 6.34
CA THR A 93 17.80 6.28 6.77
C THR A 93 18.75 7.14 7.60
N ASP A 94 18.47 7.26 8.88
CA ASP A 94 19.41 7.73 9.90
C ASP A 94 20.49 6.65 10.02
N HIS A 95 21.22 6.44 8.92
CA HIS A 95 22.63 6.12 8.97
C HIS A 95 23.39 7.41 9.31
N VAL A 96 22.96 8.13 10.35
CA VAL A 96 23.89 8.93 11.14
C VAL A 96 24.60 7.93 12.05
N ILE A 97 25.47 7.13 11.43
CA ILE A 97 26.64 6.62 12.14
C ILE A 97 27.53 7.86 12.31
N LEU A 98 27.23 8.70 13.32
CA LEU A 98 28.17 9.68 13.81
C LEU A 98 29.20 8.94 14.66
N MET A 99 30.04 8.13 14.01
CA MET A 99 31.34 7.81 14.58
C MET A 99 32.20 9.04 14.27
N SER A 100 31.99 10.10 15.04
CA SER A 100 32.84 11.29 14.99
C SER A 100 34.25 10.82 15.33
N THR A 101 35.07 10.66 14.30
CA THR A 101 36.44 10.23 14.42
C THR A 101 37.29 11.45 14.73
N LEU A 102 38.06 11.32 15.81
CA LEU A 102 39.36 11.96 16.04
C LEU A 102 39.39 13.49 16.15
N TYR A 103 39.50 13.99 17.38
CA TYR A 103 40.52 15.01 17.67
C TYR A 103 41.14 14.75 19.04
N LEU A 104 42.44 14.42 18.99
CA LEU A 104 43.40 14.49 20.09
C LEU A 104 43.49 15.93 20.62
N SER A 105 43.50 16.05 21.95
CA SER A 105 44.38 16.84 22.86
C SER A 105 44.83 18.27 22.46
N PRO A 106 45.21 19.14 23.43
CA PRO A 106 46.24 18.90 24.43
C PRO A 106 45.72 18.62 25.84
#